data_AF-A0AAN6PLW5-F1
#
_entry.id   AF-A0AAN6PLW5-F1
#
_cell.length_a   1.000
_cell.length_b   1.000
_cell.length_c   1.000
_cell.angle_alpha   90.00
_cell.angle_beta   90.00
_cell.angle_gamma   90.00
#
_symmetry.space_group_name_H-M   'P 1'
#
loop_
_entity.id
_entity.type
_entity.pdbx_description
1 polymer ?
#
loop_
_entity_poly.entity_id
_entity_poly.type
_entity_poly.pdbx_seq_one_letter_code
_entity_poly.pdbx_strand_id
1 'polypeptide(L)'
;MEVVFAVRASSRRLVLRDPIPSPLKRPANGMGRIKPSLPPPHPPAAFLQLPADIVLYLCQEHLPPASAVALSLICKALFNLVFPRARLGLDMNALERQDLQLVLEKDLGHAWWYCHYCSLLHPISTQGPTSGTRDSYSWMVGWDSSHPYHNRRWLEGSSFSVDYQSVRLAMNRHFRGPLKGLPLESFNVEASSTTLTPWQRKWLPWQERWSARVVQDELFLSATRTLSGAGWTDDSLRAAFDHEWRQICGHVRTSGPAFYSMNTLLRPSPTVFTPYHDLIESCRRCLTDFAITVEQRLEDVKEGCVEEQPTAFWLISITSYQRLGSGRSPMDIQWEAFGNAMTASANRMQRDMSAYPPGAVKAMWESHEPEH
;
A
#
# COMPACT_ATOMS: atom_id res chain seq x y z
N MET A 1 5.02 26.97 28.33
CA MET A 1 4.33 27.55 27.16
C MET A 1 4.26 26.48 26.09
N GLU A 2 3.20 25.67 26.11
CA GLU A 2 2.87 24.74 25.03
C GLU A 2 2.26 25.55 23.89
N VAL A 3 3.01 25.72 22.80
CA VAL A 3 2.45 26.28 21.56
C VAL A 3 1.89 25.12 20.77
N VAL A 4 0.61 24.84 21.00
CA VAL A 4 -0.19 23.92 20.18
C VAL A 4 -0.33 24.55 18.80
N PHE A 5 0.25 23.93 17.78
CA PHE A 5 -0.10 24.20 16.39
C PHE A 5 -1.58 23.87 16.21
N ALA A 6 -2.43 24.89 16.12
CA ALA A 6 -3.80 24.75 15.63
C ALA A 6 -3.76 24.49 14.12
N VAL A 7 -3.37 23.27 13.75
CA VAL A 7 -3.94 22.61 12.58
C VAL A 7 -5.44 22.59 12.84
N ARG A 8 -6.26 23.14 11.93
CA ARG A 8 -7.72 23.09 12.05
C ARG A 8 -8.17 21.62 12.07
N ALA A 9 -8.22 21.03 13.26
CA ALA A 9 -8.97 19.83 13.54
C ALA A 9 -10.45 20.22 13.44
N SER A 10 -11.15 19.57 12.51
CA SER A 10 -12.60 19.62 12.43
C SER A 10 -13.19 19.36 13.81
N SER A 11 -14.05 20.27 14.28
CA SER A 11 -14.65 20.26 15.60
C SER A 11 -15.63 19.07 15.71
N ARG A 12 -15.10 17.87 15.97
CA ARG A 12 -15.87 16.74 16.50
C ARG A 12 -15.41 16.52 17.93
N ARG A 13 -16.34 16.71 18.87
CA ARG A 13 -16.18 16.41 20.30
C ARG A 13 -15.55 15.03 20.46
N LEU A 14 -14.32 14.98 20.95
CA LEU A 14 -13.77 13.79 21.57
C LEU A 14 -14.61 13.49 22.81
N VAL A 15 -15.42 12.44 22.73
CA VAL A 15 -16.01 11.80 23.91
C VAL A 15 -14.83 11.20 24.68
N LEU A 16 -14.51 11.80 25.83
CA LEU A 16 -13.58 11.28 26.81
C LEU A 16 -14.06 9.88 27.21
N ARG A 17 -13.33 8.85 26.79
CA ARG A 17 -13.42 7.50 27.38
C ARG A 17 -12.66 7.50 28.69
N ASP A 18 -13.36 7.00 29.71
CA ASP A 18 -13.03 6.51 31.05
C ASP A 18 -11.72 6.90 31.77
N PRO A 19 -11.79 7.14 33.09
CA PRO A 19 -10.63 7.49 33.92
C PRO A 19 -9.59 6.38 33.98
N ILE A 20 -8.32 6.80 33.85
CA ILE A 20 -7.11 6.00 34.05
C ILE A 20 -7.18 5.30 35.42
N PRO A 21 -6.99 3.97 35.52
CA PRO A 21 -6.93 3.29 36.81
C PRO A 21 -5.72 3.76 37.60
N SER A 22 -5.95 4.05 38.88
CA SER A 22 -4.97 4.54 39.86
C SER A 22 -3.67 3.72 39.84
N PRO A 23 -2.50 4.37 40.01
CA PRO A 23 -1.22 3.68 40.02
C PRO A 23 -1.12 2.73 41.21
N LEU A 24 -0.87 1.45 40.93
CA LEU A 24 -0.50 0.44 41.91
C LEU A 24 0.75 0.89 42.67
N LYS A 25 0.63 0.99 44.00
CA LYS A 25 1.73 1.28 44.94
C LYS A 25 2.83 0.22 44.76
N ARG A 26 3.97 0.60 44.18
CA ARG A 26 5.18 -0.25 44.16
C ARG A 26 5.85 -0.26 45.54
N PRO A 27 6.33 -1.42 46.02
CA PRO A 27 7.08 -1.52 47.27
C PRO A 27 8.42 -0.79 47.17
N ALA A 28 8.77 -0.08 48.25
CA ALA A 28 9.99 0.69 48.40
C ALA A 28 11.20 -0.23 48.65
N ASN A 29 11.79 -0.78 47.59
CA ASN A 29 13.11 -1.40 47.68
C ASN A 29 14.20 -0.36 47.40
N GLY A 30 14.88 0.06 48.47
CA GLY A 30 15.98 1.01 48.47
C GLY A 30 17.27 0.41 47.91
N MET A 31 17.37 0.27 46.59
CA MET A 31 18.65 0.15 45.90
C MET A 31 19.10 1.56 45.45
N GLY A 32 20.27 1.97 45.91
CA GLY A 32 20.90 3.25 45.59
C GLY A 32 20.94 3.48 44.08
N ARG A 33 20.10 4.40 43.61
CA ARG A 33 20.00 4.79 42.20
C ARG A 33 21.24 5.62 41.88
N ILE A 34 22.24 5.00 41.26
CA ILE A 34 23.36 5.71 40.63
C ILE A 34 22.70 6.66 39.60
N LYS A 35 22.72 7.97 39.88
CA LYS A 35 22.31 8.99 38.93
C LYS A 35 23.25 8.85 37.73
N PRO A 36 22.75 8.49 36.53
CA PRO A 36 23.57 8.58 35.33
C PRO A 36 24.08 10.02 35.25
N SER A 37 25.39 10.20 35.21
CA SER A 37 25.96 11.51 34.95
C SER A 37 25.40 11.99 33.61
N LEU A 38 24.77 13.17 33.63
CA LEU A 38 24.29 13.78 32.40
C LEU A 38 25.48 13.95 31.46
N PRO A 39 25.35 13.58 30.17
CA PRO A 39 26.39 13.87 29.20
C PRO A 39 26.67 15.38 29.18
N PRO A 40 27.93 15.79 28.94
CA PRO A 40 28.30 17.20 28.88
C PRO A 40 27.44 17.93 27.85
N PRO A 41 27.03 19.19 28.12
CA PRO A 41 26.19 19.96 27.21
C PRO A 41 26.88 20.09 25.85
N HIS A 42 26.18 19.68 24.79
CA HIS A 42 26.68 19.86 23.43
C HIS A 42 26.87 21.36 23.14
N PRO A 43 27.95 21.74 22.44
CA PRO A 43 28.15 23.12 22.04
C PRO A 43 26.95 23.61 21.20
N PRO A 44 26.54 24.88 21.35
CA PRO A 44 25.43 25.42 20.57
C PRO A 44 25.73 25.30 19.08
N ALA A 45 24.73 24.85 18.31
CA ALA A 45 24.86 24.64 16.87
C ALA A 45 25.44 25.88 16.19
N ALA A 46 26.48 25.71 15.37
CA ALA A 46 27.23 26.80 14.73
C ALA A 46 26.32 27.79 13.97
N PHE A 47 25.20 27.32 13.42
CA PHE A 47 24.21 28.16 12.75
C PHE A 47 23.58 29.22 13.66
N LEU A 48 23.33 28.91 14.93
CA LEU A 48 22.74 29.85 15.88
C LEU A 48 23.74 30.91 16.39
N GLN A 49 25.02 30.76 16.03
CA GLN A 49 26.07 31.74 16.35
C GLN A 49 26.21 32.80 15.25
N LEU A 50 25.54 32.63 14.11
CA LEU A 50 25.54 33.62 13.05
C LEU A 50 24.78 34.89 13.48
N PRO A 51 25.22 36.08 13.06
CA PRO A 51 24.45 37.31 13.23
C PRO A 51 23.04 37.19 12.63
N ALA A 52 22.07 37.81 13.31
CA ALA A 52 20.65 37.67 12.97
C ALA A 52 20.32 38.15 11.54
N ASP A 53 21.00 39.19 11.08
CA ASP A 53 20.94 39.73 9.72
C ASP A 53 21.43 38.72 8.68
N ILE A 54 22.51 37.98 8.95
CA ILE A 54 23.01 36.93 8.06
C ILE A 54 22.00 35.77 7.98
N VAL A 55 21.44 35.34 9.11
CA VAL A 55 20.41 34.28 9.12
C VAL A 55 19.18 34.71 8.31
N LEU A 56 18.73 35.96 8.50
CA LEU A 56 17.60 36.50 7.76
C LEU A 56 17.89 36.60 6.26
N TYR A 57 19.06 37.10 5.87
CA TYR A 57 19.50 37.17 4.47
C TYR A 57 19.49 35.79 3.82
N LEU A 58 20.07 34.78 4.48
CA LEU A 58 20.06 33.40 3.98
C LEU A 58 18.63 32.86 3.82
N CYS A 59 17.75 33.12 4.78
CA CYS A 59 16.37 32.65 4.71
C CYS A 59 15.55 33.33 3.62
N GLN A 60 15.84 34.60 3.32
CA GLN A 60 15.09 35.41 2.35
C GLN A 60 15.57 35.17 0.92
N GLU A 61 16.88 35.15 0.71
CA GLU A 61 17.47 35.12 -0.65
C GLU A 61 17.81 33.71 -1.13
N HIS A 62 17.96 32.74 -0.22
CA HIS A 62 18.49 31.42 -0.55
C HIS A 62 17.62 30.23 -0.14
N LEU A 63 16.54 30.45 0.61
CA LEU A 63 15.62 29.37 0.98
C LEU A 63 14.24 29.58 0.33
N PRO A 64 13.64 28.51 -0.23
CA PRO A 64 12.23 28.51 -0.56
C PRO A 64 11.37 28.83 0.68
N PRO A 65 10.20 29.49 0.54
CA PRO A 65 9.36 29.87 1.68
C PRO A 65 9.04 28.71 2.63
N ALA A 66 8.71 27.53 2.08
CA ALA A 66 8.47 26.30 2.83
C ALA A 66 9.67 25.87 3.70
N SER A 67 10.89 25.98 3.15
CA SER A 67 12.11 25.61 3.87
C SER A 67 12.46 26.63 4.94
N ALA A 68 12.26 27.93 4.67
CA ALA A 68 12.46 28.99 5.67
C ALA A 68 11.50 28.84 6.86
N VAL A 69 10.24 28.47 6.60
CA VAL A 69 9.30 28.18 7.68
C VAL A 69 9.70 26.90 8.42
N ALA A 70 10.01 25.79 7.74
CA ALA A 70 10.48 24.58 8.42
C ALA A 70 11.69 24.84 9.34
N LEU A 71 12.68 25.60 8.86
CA LEU A 71 13.84 26.03 9.64
C LEU A 71 13.43 26.81 10.89
N SER A 72 12.48 27.74 10.75
CA SER A 72 11.98 28.54 11.88
C SER A 72 11.28 27.69 12.95
N LEU A 73 10.83 26.47 12.64
CA LEU A 73 10.17 25.58 13.59
C LEU A 73 11.14 24.75 14.45
N ILE A 74 12.44 24.76 14.14
CA ILE A 74 13.43 23.93 14.82
C ILE A 74 13.64 24.38 16.28
N CYS A 75 13.68 25.70 16.54
CA CYS A 75 13.90 26.21 17.89
C CYS A 75 13.26 27.59 18.10
N LYS A 76 13.09 27.97 19.37
CA LYS A 76 12.45 29.24 19.77
C LYS A 76 13.16 30.48 19.20
N ALA A 77 14.50 30.45 19.10
CA ALA A 77 15.27 31.58 18.57
C ALA A 77 14.96 31.81 17.08
N LEU A 78 15.03 30.75 16.27
CA LEU A 78 14.70 30.81 14.84
C LEU A 78 13.21 31.08 14.62
N PHE A 79 12.33 30.57 15.47
CA PHE A 79 10.91 30.89 15.42
C PHE A 79 10.68 32.40 15.56
N ASN A 80 11.24 33.01 16.60
CA ASN A 80 11.07 34.44 16.83
C ASN A 80 11.73 35.30 15.74
N LEU A 81 12.87 34.84 15.18
CA LEU A 81 13.63 35.59 14.20
C LEU A 81 13.05 35.49 12.78
N VAL A 82 12.77 34.27 12.32
CA VAL A 82 12.47 33.94 10.91
C VAL A 82 10.98 33.78 10.64
N PHE A 83 10.22 33.17 11.56
CA PHE A 83 8.82 32.79 11.32
C PHE A 83 7.90 33.97 10.94
N PRO A 84 7.96 35.16 11.57
CA PRO A 84 7.08 36.26 11.23
C PRO A 84 7.20 36.71 9.76
N ARG A 85 8.41 36.60 9.19
CA ARG A 85 8.67 36.96 7.79
C ARG A 85 8.37 35.80 6.85
N ALA A 86 8.84 34.60 7.19
CA ALA A 86 8.67 33.43 6.35
C ALA A 86 7.19 33.00 6.22
N ARG A 87 6.38 33.20 7.27
CA ARG A 87 4.93 32.92 7.24
C ARG A 87 4.18 33.82 6.24
N LEU A 88 4.60 35.07 6.07
CA LEU A 88 3.93 35.99 5.12
C LEU A 88 4.02 35.47 3.68
N GLY A 89 5.09 34.74 3.33
CA GLY A 89 5.17 34.03 2.06
C GLY A 89 4.11 32.92 1.95
N LEU A 90 4.01 32.08 2.99
CA LEU A 90 3.13 30.91 2.98
C LEU A 90 1.62 31.20 3.01
N ASP A 91 1.19 32.31 3.60
CA ASP A 91 -0.24 32.58 3.84
C ASP A 91 -1.04 32.83 2.53
N MET A 92 -0.39 32.77 1.36
CA MET A 92 -1.01 33.08 0.06
C MET A 92 -1.03 31.93 -0.97
N ASN A 93 -0.30 30.81 -0.76
CA ASN A 93 -0.17 29.78 -1.81
C ASN A 93 -0.41 28.35 -1.29
N ALA A 94 -1.40 27.67 -1.88
CA ALA A 94 -1.70 26.27 -1.56
C ALA A 94 -0.53 25.33 -1.88
N LEU A 95 0.24 25.64 -2.94
CA LEU A 95 1.43 24.86 -3.33
C LEU A 95 2.54 24.99 -2.29
N GLU A 96 2.81 26.19 -1.79
CA GLU A 96 3.86 26.38 -0.78
C GLU A 96 3.49 25.73 0.56
N ARG A 97 2.19 25.71 0.91
CA ARG A 97 1.71 24.96 2.08
C ARG A 97 1.94 23.46 1.90
N GLN A 98 1.68 22.93 0.71
CA GLN A 98 1.99 21.54 0.37
C GLN A 98 3.49 21.27 0.48
N ASP A 99 4.34 22.15 -0.06
CA ASP A 99 5.80 22.03 0.02
C ASP A 99 6.29 22.01 1.47
N LEU A 100 5.76 22.91 2.33
CA LEU A 100 6.06 22.89 3.77
C LEU A 100 5.69 21.54 4.38
N GLN A 101 4.51 21.01 4.08
CA GLN A 101 4.06 19.74 4.64
C GLN A 101 4.90 18.56 4.15
N LEU A 102 5.38 18.59 2.90
CA LEU A 102 6.31 17.59 2.36
C LEU A 102 7.68 17.66 3.04
N VAL A 103 8.19 18.87 3.33
CA VAL A 103 9.42 19.07 4.12
C VAL A 103 9.23 18.53 5.54
N LEU A 104 8.12 18.88 6.20
CA LEU A 104 7.81 18.37 7.54
C LEU A 104 7.65 16.85 7.56
N GLU A 105 7.03 16.24 6.56
CA GLU A 105 6.97 14.78 6.43
C GLU A 105 8.37 14.16 6.27
N LYS A 106 9.29 14.81 5.55
CA LYS A 106 10.67 14.31 5.41
C LYS A 106 11.34 14.19 6.78
N ASP A 107 11.21 15.21 7.61
CA ASP A 107 11.88 15.27 8.91
C ASP A 107 11.12 14.47 9.99
N LEU A 108 9.79 14.52 9.97
CA LEU A 108 8.89 13.90 10.95
C LEU A 108 8.28 12.56 10.48
N GLY A 109 8.78 12.01 9.36
CA GLY A 109 8.25 10.82 8.69
C GLY A 109 8.23 9.52 9.49
N HIS A 110 8.69 9.54 10.74
CA HIS A 110 8.60 8.44 11.68
C HIS A 110 7.27 8.42 12.45
N ALA A 111 6.59 9.56 12.52
CA ALA A 111 5.33 9.71 13.24
C ALA A 111 4.24 10.34 12.38
N TRP A 112 4.59 11.05 11.30
CA TRP A 112 3.65 11.82 10.49
C TRP A 112 3.82 11.57 9.00
N TRP A 113 2.71 11.63 8.24
CA TRP A 113 2.70 11.52 6.79
C TRP A 113 1.83 12.59 6.15
N TYR A 114 2.17 13.02 4.94
CA TYR A 114 1.42 14.03 4.20
C TYR A 114 0.34 13.41 3.33
N CYS A 115 -0.92 13.80 3.56
CA CYS A 115 -2.06 13.38 2.76
C CYS A 115 -2.39 14.41 1.68
N HIS A 116 -2.23 14.00 0.42
CA HIS A 116 -2.53 14.81 -0.76
C HIS A 116 -4.01 15.21 -0.90
N TYR A 117 -4.95 14.45 -0.31
CA TYR A 117 -6.38 14.73 -0.47
C TYR A 117 -6.86 15.86 0.44
N CYS A 118 -6.51 15.81 1.72
CA CYS A 118 -6.91 16.85 2.67
C CYS A 118 -5.86 17.96 2.80
N SER A 119 -4.67 17.77 2.21
CA SER A 119 -3.52 18.66 2.37
C SER A 119 -3.15 18.88 3.85
N LEU A 120 -3.07 17.80 4.62
CA LEU A 120 -2.71 17.80 6.05
C LEU A 120 -1.69 16.70 6.37
N LEU A 121 -0.99 16.89 7.49
CA LEU A 121 -0.17 15.85 8.11
C LEU A 121 -1.03 14.99 9.03
N HIS A 122 -0.96 13.68 8.85
CA HIS A 122 -1.63 12.69 9.68
C HIS A 122 -0.63 11.85 10.46
N PRO A 123 -0.99 11.40 11.68
CA PRO A 123 -0.17 10.44 12.38
C PRO A 123 -0.10 9.14 11.57
N ILE A 124 1.06 8.50 11.57
CA ILE A 124 1.24 7.18 10.97
C ILE A 124 0.51 6.17 11.83
N SER A 125 -0.51 5.54 11.27
CA SER A 125 -1.07 4.31 11.81
C SER A 125 -0.16 3.15 11.43
N THR A 126 0.14 2.26 12.37
CA THR A 126 0.90 1.02 12.10
C THR A 126 0.06 -0.02 11.37
N GLN A 127 -1.21 0.27 11.07
CA GLN A 127 -2.05 -0.61 10.27
C GLN A 127 -1.58 -0.55 8.81
N GLY A 128 -0.92 -1.61 8.36
CA GLY A 128 -0.56 -1.80 6.95
C GLY A 128 -1.77 -2.21 6.09
N PRO A 129 -1.52 -2.61 4.82
CA PRO A 129 -2.52 -3.25 3.97
C PRO A 129 -3.27 -4.34 4.74
N THR A 130 -4.59 -4.31 4.71
CA THR A 130 -5.39 -5.28 5.48
C THR A 130 -5.84 -6.43 4.61
N SER A 131 -5.72 -7.66 5.12
CA SER A 131 -6.49 -8.82 4.69
C SER A 131 -7.93 -8.70 5.22
N GLY A 132 -8.80 -8.01 4.48
CA GLY A 132 -10.18 -7.82 4.89
C GLY A 132 -11.11 -8.61 3.99
N THR A 133 -11.95 -9.48 4.56
CA THR A 133 -13.11 -9.97 3.80
C THR A 133 -14.09 -8.82 3.58
N ARG A 134 -14.74 -8.86 2.41
CA ARG A 134 -15.74 -7.87 1.95
C ARG A 134 -16.81 -7.58 3.03
N ASP A 135 -17.07 -8.54 3.92
CA ASP A 135 -18.06 -8.49 5.01
C ASP A 135 -17.76 -7.48 6.12
N SER A 136 -16.59 -6.84 6.12
CA SER A 136 -16.39 -5.61 6.91
C SER A 136 -17.11 -4.39 6.28
N TYR A 137 -18.24 -4.58 5.61
CA TYR A 137 -19.13 -3.50 5.12
C TYR A 137 -19.51 -2.47 6.20
N SER A 138 -19.25 -2.74 7.48
CA SER A 138 -19.32 -1.77 8.57
C SER A 138 -18.55 -0.47 8.30
N TRP A 139 -17.53 -0.46 7.43
CA TRP A 139 -16.87 0.80 7.05
C TRP A 139 -17.60 1.58 5.94
N MET A 140 -18.45 0.97 5.11
CA MET A 140 -19.23 1.68 4.08
C MET A 140 -20.50 2.37 4.61
N VAL A 141 -21.10 1.90 5.71
CA VAL A 141 -22.45 2.34 6.13
C VAL A 141 -22.44 3.61 7.01
N GLY A 142 -21.28 4.23 7.24
CA GLY A 142 -21.18 5.51 7.98
C GLY A 142 -20.10 6.47 7.49
N TRP A 143 -19.44 6.15 6.36
CA TRP A 143 -18.35 6.96 5.83
C TRP A 143 -18.89 8.12 5.00
N ASP A 144 -18.90 9.28 5.65
CA ASP A 144 -19.04 10.58 5.02
C ASP A 144 -18.11 10.67 3.78
N SER A 145 -18.73 10.81 2.61
CA SER A 145 -18.11 10.95 1.29
C SER A 145 -17.05 12.07 1.21
N SER A 146 -16.87 12.85 2.28
CA SER A 146 -15.83 13.87 2.43
C SER A 146 -14.48 13.40 2.98
N HIS A 147 -14.32 12.15 3.44
CA HIS A 147 -13.07 11.71 4.11
C HIS A 147 -12.00 11.12 3.16
N PRO A 148 -10.69 11.33 3.44
CA PRO A 148 -9.56 10.98 2.58
C PRO A 148 -9.29 9.48 2.36
N TYR A 149 -10.20 8.58 2.75
CA TYR A 149 -10.10 7.13 2.54
C TYR A 149 -10.50 6.69 1.11
N HIS A 150 -10.83 7.63 0.23
CA HIS A 150 -11.23 7.37 -1.18
C HIS A 150 -10.14 6.81 -2.09
N ASN A 151 -8.90 6.70 -1.63
CA ASN A 151 -7.82 6.13 -2.42
C ASN A 151 -7.43 4.72 -1.99
N ARG A 152 -8.39 3.98 -1.45
CA ARG A 152 -8.25 2.54 -1.28
C ARG A 152 -8.55 1.86 -2.61
N ARG A 153 -7.58 1.10 -3.12
CA ARG A 153 -7.76 0.26 -4.30
C ARG A 153 -7.97 -1.17 -3.82
N TRP A 154 -9.05 -1.75 -4.33
CA TRP A 154 -9.43 -3.13 -4.07
C TRP A 154 -9.63 -3.82 -5.40
N LEU A 155 -9.03 -5.00 -5.56
CA LEU A 155 -9.30 -5.87 -6.68
C LEU A 155 -10.49 -6.75 -6.31
N GLU A 156 -11.56 -6.67 -7.09
CA GLU A 156 -12.76 -7.46 -6.86
C GLU A 156 -12.43 -8.96 -6.83
N GLY A 157 -12.96 -9.66 -5.83
CA GLY A 157 -12.65 -11.06 -5.60
C GLY A 157 -11.28 -11.30 -4.94
N SER A 158 -10.56 -10.26 -4.53
CA SER A 158 -9.34 -10.37 -3.72
C SER A 158 -9.63 -10.13 -2.24
N SER A 159 -8.88 -10.79 -1.37
CA SER A 159 -8.82 -10.50 0.08
C SER A 159 -7.92 -9.30 0.42
N PHE A 160 -7.11 -8.87 -0.55
CA PHE A 160 -6.13 -7.81 -0.39
C PHE A 160 -6.67 -6.46 -0.85
N SER A 161 -6.45 -5.44 -0.01
CA SER A 161 -6.71 -4.05 -0.35
C SER A 161 -5.51 -3.21 0.03
N VAL A 162 -5.15 -2.29 -0.87
CA VAL A 162 -4.04 -1.36 -0.66
C VAL A 162 -4.55 0.06 -0.82
N ASP A 163 -4.25 0.90 0.16
CA ASP A 163 -4.47 2.34 0.05
C ASP A 163 -3.19 3.05 -0.36
N TYR A 164 -3.37 4.23 -0.94
CA TYR A 164 -2.23 5.05 -1.36
C TYR A 164 -1.35 5.50 -0.19
N GLN A 165 -1.90 5.62 1.02
CA GLN A 165 -1.11 5.92 2.20
C GLN A 165 -0.05 4.83 2.43
N SER A 166 -0.44 3.56 2.34
CA SER A 166 0.46 2.42 2.49
C SER A 166 1.55 2.43 1.43
N VAL A 167 1.20 2.70 0.16
CA VAL A 167 2.16 2.87 -0.94
C VAL A 167 3.15 4.00 -0.65
N ARG A 168 2.64 5.18 -0.27
CA ARG A 168 3.47 6.35 0.04
C ARG A 168 4.41 6.08 1.21
N LEU A 169 3.93 5.41 2.26
CA LEU A 169 4.74 5.07 3.43
C LEU A 169 5.82 4.03 3.09
N ALA A 170 5.51 3.03 2.26
CA ALA A 170 6.51 2.08 1.77
C ALA A 170 7.63 2.79 1.00
N MET A 171 7.25 3.68 0.08
CA MET A 171 8.22 4.46 -0.69
C MET A 171 8.98 5.46 0.18
N ASN A 172 8.33 6.11 1.16
CA ASN A 172 9.04 6.98 2.10
C ASN A 172 10.12 6.21 2.89
N ARG A 173 9.84 4.97 3.30
CA ARG A 173 10.85 4.11 3.93
C ARG A 173 12.02 3.82 3.00
N HIS A 174 11.74 3.48 1.73
CA HIS A 174 12.77 3.28 0.70
C HIS A 174 13.68 4.50 0.55
N PHE A 175 13.08 5.68 0.36
CA PHE A 175 13.84 6.90 0.06
C PHE A 175 14.46 7.62 1.26
N ARG A 176 13.92 7.42 2.47
CA ARG A 176 14.30 8.19 3.68
C ARG A 176 14.81 7.31 4.83
N GLY A 177 14.85 6.00 4.62
CA GLY A 177 15.38 5.01 5.55
C GLY A 177 14.32 4.32 6.42
N PRO A 178 14.73 3.27 7.17
CA PRO A 178 13.83 2.34 7.85
C PRO A 178 12.83 2.99 8.81
N LEU A 179 13.20 4.06 9.49
CA LEU A 179 12.35 4.73 10.47
C LEU A 179 11.27 5.63 9.84
N LYS A 180 11.24 5.80 8.50
CA LYS A 180 10.44 6.82 7.82
C LYS A 180 9.30 6.24 6.99
N GLY A 181 8.63 5.20 7.45
CA GLY A 181 7.50 4.65 6.73
C GLY A 181 7.14 3.21 7.10
N LEU A 182 6.54 2.50 6.15
CA LEU A 182 6.02 1.14 6.33
C LEU A 182 7.00 0.13 5.73
N PRO A 183 7.34 -0.97 6.43
CA PRO A 183 8.13 -2.07 5.85
C PRO A 183 7.39 -2.72 4.67
N LEU A 184 8.14 -3.18 3.65
CA LEU A 184 7.56 -3.89 2.49
C LEU A 184 6.86 -5.19 2.92
N GLU A 185 7.35 -5.81 4.00
CA GLU A 185 6.76 -7.00 4.61
C GLU A 185 5.31 -6.78 5.07
N SER A 186 4.88 -5.52 5.27
CA SER A 186 3.47 -5.21 5.57
C SER A 186 2.54 -5.49 4.39
N PHE A 187 3.07 -5.66 3.18
CA PHE A 187 2.31 -6.07 1.99
C PHE A 187 2.31 -7.60 1.81
N ASN A 188 3.05 -8.34 2.63
CA ASN A 188 3.07 -9.80 2.60
C ASN A 188 1.81 -10.32 3.28
N VAL A 189 0.77 -10.53 2.47
CA VAL A 189 -0.53 -10.99 2.93
C VAL A 189 -0.78 -12.37 2.36
N GLU A 190 -1.00 -13.33 3.25
CA GLU A 190 -1.52 -14.64 2.90
C GLU A 190 -2.96 -14.73 3.37
N ALA A 191 -3.84 -15.13 2.47
CA ALA A 191 -5.25 -15.25 2.74
C ALA A 191 -5.81 -16.48 2.06
N SER A 192 -6.72 -17.16 2.76
CA SER A 192 -7.56 -18.17 2.16
C SER A 192 -8.98 -17.63 2.07
N SER A 193 -9.60 -17.81 0.92
CA SER A 193 -11.01 -17.49 0.73
C SER A 193 -11.71 -18.68 0.11
N THR A 194 -12.99 -18.84 0.42
CA THR A 194 -13.82 -19.85 -0.22
C THR A 194 -14.98 -19.13 -0.89
N THR A 195 -15.29 -19.49 -2.13
CA THR A 195 -16.54 -19.03 -2.75
C THR A 195 -17.54 -20.17 -2.84
N LEU A 196 -18.77 -19.92 -2.40
CA LEU A 196 -19.87 -20.87 -2.55
C LEU A 196 -20.37 -20.83 -3.98
N THR A 197 -20.22 -21.93 -4.71
CA THR A 197 -20.80 -22.08 -6.04
C THR A 197 -22.32 -22.30 -5.94
N PRO A 198 -23.18 -21.37 -6.39
CA PRO A 198 -24.62 -21.47 -6.14
C PRO A 198 -25.27 -22.74 -6.72
N TRP A 199 -24.80 -23.21 -7.88
CA TRP A 199 -25.35 -24.39 -8.57
C TRP A 199 -24.88 -25.72 -7.99
N GLN A 200 -23.74 -25.76 -7.30
CA GLN A 200 -23.16 -26.99 -6.73
C GLN A 200 -23.19 -27.05 -5.21
N ARG A 201 -23.47 -25.93 -4.53
CA ARG A 201 -23.43 -25.78 -3.07
C ARG A 201 -22.08 -26.25 -2.48
N LYS A 202 -21.01 -26.14 -3.27
CA LYS A 202 -19.66 -26.54 -2.90
C LYS A 202 -18.76 -25.31 -2.80
N TRP A 203 -17.92 -25.30 -1.78
CA TRP A 203 -16.95 -24.25 -1.54
C TRP A 203 -15.71 -24.47 -2.39
N LEU A 204 -15.36 -23.48 -3.21
CA LEU A 204 -14.17 -23.50 -4.04
C LEU A 204 -13.04 -22.77 -3.30
N PRO A 205 -11.99 -23.49 -2.83
CA PRO A 205 -10.94 -22.90 -2.03
C PRO A 205 -9.93 -22.13 -2.92
N TRP A 206 -9.71 -20.88 -2.57
CA TRP A 206 -8.70 -20.02 -3.14
C TRP A 206 -7.67 -19.65 -2.09
N GLN A 207 -6.40 -19.80 -2.44
CA GLN A 207 -5.29 -19.28 -1.68
C GLN A 207 -4.74 -18.07 -2.42
N GLU A 208 -4.49 -16.98 -1.69
CA GLU A 208 -3.92 -15.76 -2.22
C GLU A 208 -2.67 -15.40 -1.41
N ARG A 209 -1.57 -15.12 -2.10
CA ARG A 209 -0.34 -14.63 -1.52
C ARG A 209 0.09 -13.35 -2.21
N TRP A 210 0.29 -12.30 -1.43
CA TRP A 210 0.73 -11.00 -1.88
C TRP A 210 2.16 -10.74 -1.41
N SER A 211 2.89 -9.97 -2.20
CA SER A 211 4.20 -9.43 -1.83
C SER A 211 4.43 -8.11 -2.53
N ALA A 212 5.30 -7.28 -1.96
CA ALA A 212 5.71 -6.02 -2.56
C ALA A 212 7.22 -5.93 -2.64
N ARG A 213 7.71 -5.13 -3.58
CA ARG A 213 9.11 -4.77 -3.69
C ARG A 213 9.29 -3.42 -4.36
N VAL A 214 10.46 -2.83 -4.19
CA VAL A 214 10.87 -1.64 -4.94
C VAL A 214 11.87 -2.04 -6.02
N VAL A 215 11.65 -1.55 -7.25
CA VAL A 215 12.57 -1.75 -8.38
C VAL A 215 12.73 -0.39 -9.05
N GLN A 216 13.98 0.07 -9.22
CA GLN A 216 14.26 1.36 -9.86
C GLN A 216 13.40 2.51 -9.32
N ASP A 217 13.35 2.64 -7.98
CA ASP A 217 12.59 3.69 -7.28
C ASP A 217 11.07 3.65 -7.48
N GLU A 218 10.52 2.51 -7.87
CA GLU A 218 9.09 2.31 -8.05
C GLU A 218 8.58 1.08 -7.29
N LEU A 219 7.36 1.18 -6.78
CA LEU A 219 6.72 0.09 -6.05
C LEU A 219 6.08 -0.89 -7.04
N PHE A 220 6.37 -2.16 -6.84
CA PHE A 220 5.71 -3.26 -7.52
C PHE A 220 4.95 -4.11 -6.50
N LEU A 221 3.85 -4.71 -6.95
CA LEU A 221 3.12 -5.76 -6.25
C LEU A 221 3.15 -7.05 -7.06
N SER A 222 3.24 -8.18 -6.36
CA SER A 222 2.98 -9.49 -6.92
C SER A 222 1.89 -10.18 -6.13
N ALA A 223 0.95 -10.80 -6.84
CA ALA A 223 -0.12 -11.58 -6.25
C ALA A 223 -0.19 -12.94 -6.92
N THR A 224 0.01 -14.01 -6.15
CA THR A 224 -0.20 -15.39 -6.59
C THR A 224 -1.53 -15.87 -6.04
N ARG A 225 -2.42 -16.30 -6.94
CA ARG A 225 -3.71 -16.90 -6.60
C ARG A 225 -3.72 -18.34 -7.06
N THR A 226 -4.02 -19.24 -6.15
CA THR A 226 -4.02 -20.66 -6.41
C THR A 226 -5.40 -21.22 -6.12
N LEU A 227 -5.95 -21.93 -7.10
CA LEU A 227 -7.19 -22.66 -7.03
C LEU A 227 -6.89 -24.15 -7.05
N SER A 228 -7.39 -24.87 -6.05
CA SER A 228 -7.30 -26.33 -5.99
C SER A 228 -8.63 -26.98 -6.37
N GLY A 229 -8.57 -27.85 -7.37
CA GLY A 229 -9.67 -28.69 -7.83
C GLY A 229 -9.86 -29.98 -7.05
N ALA A 230 -9.25 -30.13 -5.87
CA ALA A 230 -9.36 -31.37 -5.09
C ALA A 230 -10.84 -31.74 -4.79
N GLY A 231 -11.22 -32.96 -5.19
CA GLY A 231 -12.60 -33.47 -5.11
C GLY A 231 -13.61 -32.82 -6.08
N TRP A 232 -13.16 -32.06 -7.07
CA TRP A 232 -14.00 -31.52 -8.15
C TRP A 232 -13.83 -32.36 -9.41
N THR A 233 -14.89 -32.46 -10.21
CA THR A 233 -14.79 -32.94 -11.59
C THR A 233 -14.31 -31.82 -12.49
N ASP A 234 -13.72 -32.15 -13.64
CA ASP A 234 -13.24 -31.15 -14.61
C ASP A 234 -14.34 -30.15 -15.00
N ASP A 235 -15.53 -30.65 -15.35
CA ASP A 235 -16.68 -29.81 -15.72
C ASP A 235 -17.13 -28.89 -14.58
N SER A 236 -17.14 -29.41 -13.34
CA SER A 236 -17.59 -28.62 -12.18
C SER A 236 -16.59 -27.55 -11.80
N LEU A 237 -15.29 -27.87 -11.83
CA LEU A 237 -14.22 -26.93 -11.61
C LEU A 237 -14.20 -25.86 -12.70
N ARG A 238 -14.41 -26.26 -13.96
CA ARG A 238 -14.47 -25.33 -15.08
C ARG A 238 -15.63 -24.36 -14.96
N ALA A 239 -16.84 -24.87 -14.72
CA ALA A 239 -18.01 -24.03 -14.48
C ALA A 239 -17.77 -23.06 -13.30
N ALA A 240 -17.13 -23.54 -12.22
CA ALA A 240 -16.81 -22.69 -11.08
C ALA A 240 -15.77 -21.62 -11.41
N PHE A 241 -14.71 -21.95 -12.12
CA PHE A 241 -13.72 -20.97 -12.58
C PHE A 241 -14.33 -19.93 -13.52
N ASP A 242 -15.21 -20.34 -14.43
CA ASP A 242 -15.87 -19.47 -15.43
C ASP A 242 -16.99 -18.59 -14.83
N HIS A 243 -17.51 -18.93 -13.65
CA HIS A 243 -18.48 -18.13 -12.92
C HIS A 243 -17.86 -17.25 -11.82
N GLU A 244 -16.71 -17.65 -11.28
CA GLU A 244 -15.97 -16.89 -10.28
C GLU A 244 -15.10 -15.82 -10.93
N TRP A 245 -15.31 -14.57 -10.54
CA TRP A 245 -14.72 -13.40 -11.16
C TRP A 245 -13.71 -12.80 -10.19
N ARG A 246 -12.43 -13.15 -10.40
CA ARG A 246 -11.31 -12.54 -9.68
C ARG A 246 -10.59 -11.56 -10.59
N GLN A 247 -10.40 -10.35 -10.10
CA GLN A 247 -9.62 -9.33 -10.80
C GLN A 247 -8.12 -9.62 -10.66
N ILE A 248 -7.46 -9.75 -11.80
CA ILE A 248 -5.98 -9.72 -11.90
C ILE A 248 -5.51 -8.28 -11.76
N CYS A 249 -6.23 -7.35 -12.38
CA CYS A 249 -6.18 -5.91 -12.17
C CYS A 249 -7.59 -5.34 -12.40
N GLY A 250 -7.79 -4.02 -12.23
CA GLY A 250 -9.10 -3.40 -12.51
C GLY A 250 -9.61 -3.60 -13.94
N HIS A 251 -8.74 -3.99 -14.88
CA HIS A 251 -9.04 -4.16 -16.31
C HIS A 251 -9.17 -5.61 -16.77
N VAL A 252 -8.58 -6.57 -16.06
CA VAL A 252 -8.49 -8.00 -16.45
C VAL A 252 -9.08 -8.86 -15.35
N ARG A 253 -9.94 -9.80 -15.73
CA ARG A 253 -10.64 -10.72 -14.84
C ARG A 253 -10.47 -12.16 -15.31
N THR A 254 -10.57 -13.11 -14.39
CA THR A 254 -10.54 -14.55 -14.70
C THR A 254 -11.70 -15.00 -15.57
N SER A 255 -12.86 -14.37 -15.41
CA SER A 255 -14.09 -14.73 -16.12
C SER A 255 -15.02 -13.53 -16.37
N GLY A 256 -16.04 -13.77 -17.19
CA GLY A 256 -17.09 -12.80 -17.55
C GLY A 256 -16.76 -11.89 -18.74
N PRO A 257 -17.72 -11.05 -19.16
CA PRO A 257 -17.53 -10.06 -20.21
C PRO A 257 -16.76 -8.87 -19.64
N ALA A 258 -15.49 -9.08 -19.26
CA ALA A 258 -14.59 -7.95 -19.09
C ALA A 258 -14.43 -7.25 -20.44
N PHE A 259 -14.11 -5.94 -20.44
CA PHE A 259 -13.65 -5.26 -21.66
C PHE A 259 -12.46 -5.98 -22.31
N TYR A 260 -11.71 -6.78 -21.53
CA TYR A 260 -10.73 -7.76 -21.96
C TYR A 260 -10.80 -8.97 -21.01
N SER A 261 -11.48 -10.04 -21.43
CA SER A 261 -11.42 -11.34 -20.74
C SER A 261 -10.08 -12.04 -21.06
N MET A 262 -9.64 -12.99 -20.22
CA MET A 262 -8.49 -13.86 -20.53
C MET A 262 -8.81 -14.78 -21.72
N ASN A 263 -8.85 -14.21 -22.93
CA ASN A 263 -9.24 -14.91 -24.15
C ASN A 263 -8.32 -16.09 -24.48
N THR A 264 -7.12 -16.16 -23.92
CA THR A 264 -6.17 -17.27 -24.11
C THR A 264 -6.51 -18.51 -23.27
N LEU A 265 -7.14 -18.37 -22.10
CA LEU A 265 -7.72 -19.50 -21.34
C LEU A 265 -9.15 -19.85 -21.77
N LEU A 266 -9.79 -18.91 -22.47
CA LEU A 266 -11.19 -18.94 -22.86
C LEU A 266 -11.34 -19.09 -24.38
N ARG A 267 -10.43 -19.82 -25.05
CA ARG A 267 -10.82 -20.41 -26.33
C ARG A 267 -11.98 -21.36 -26.03
N PRO A 268 -13.15 -21.16 -26.65
CA PRO A 268 -14.28 -22.06 -26.45
C PRO A 268 -13.88 -23.42 -27.01
N SER A 269 -13.86 -24.44 -26.14
CA SER A 269 -13.46 -25.85 -26.37
C SER A 269 -12.00 -26.15 -25.99
N PRO A 270 -11.75 -27.02 -24.97
CA PRO A 270 -12.56 -28.18 -24.58
C PRO A 270 -13.20 -28.07 -23.17
N THR A 271 -14.10 -29.00 -22.85
CA THR A 271 -14.64 -29.26 -21.49
C THR A 271 -13.56 -29.63 -20.45
N VAL A 272 -12.33 -29.85 -20.90
CA VAL A 272 -11.22 -30.39 -20.11
C VAL A 272 -10.09 -29.36 -20.04
N PHE A 273 -9.53 -29.15 -18.85
CA PHE A 273 -8.34 -28.33 -18.68
C PHE A 273 -7.15 -28.95 -19.43
N THR A 274 -6.37 -28.11 -20.11
CA THR A 274 -5.11 -28.55 -20.72
C THR A 274 -3.96 -28.04 -19.83
N PRO A 275 -2.97 -28.87 -19.50
CA PRO A 275 -1.81 -28.41 -18.75
C PRO A 275 -1.05 -27.32 -19.50
N TYR A 276 -0.62 -26.29 -18.79
CA TYR A 276 0.28 -25.25 -19.29
C TYR A 276 1.14 -24.70 -18.16
N HIS A 277 2.37 -24.31 -18.49
CA HIS A 277 3.31 -23.76 -17.53
C HIS A 277 3.71 -22.36 -17.97
N ASP A 278 3.56 -21.39 -17.07
CA ASP A 278 3.99 -20.02 -17.25
C ASP A 278 3.52 -19.37 -18.56
N LEU A 279 2.24 -19.53 -18.90
CA LEU A 279 1.65 -18.76 -19.99
C LEU A 279 1.63 -17.28 -19.60
N ILE A 280 2.51 -16.48 -20.19
CA ILE A 280 2.65 -15.05 -19.91
C ILE A 280 1.67 -14.25 -20.77
N GLU A 281 0.89 -13.41 -20.08
CA GLU A 281 -0.09 -12.51 -20.65
C GLU A 281 0.03 -11.12 -20.01
N SER A 282 -0.70 -10.15 -20.57
CA SER A 282 -0.53 -8.75 -20.21
C SER A 282 -1.79 -7.92 -20.37
N CYS A 283 -2.04 -7.02 -19.42
CA CYS A 283 -3.08 -6.02 -19.56
C CYS A 283 -2.65 -4.98 -20.60
N ARG A 284 -3.56 -4.59 -21.50
CA ARG A 284 -3.33 -3.55 -22.52
C ARG A 284 -3.55 -2.12 -22.03
N ARG A 285 -4.06 -1.94 -20.80
CA ARG A 285 -4.41 -0.63 -20.22
C ARG A 285 -3.47 -0.20 -19.10
N CYS A 286 -3.16 -1.11 -18.19
CA CYS A 286 -2.22 -0.84 -17.09
C CYS A 286 -0.93 -1.66 -17.24
N LEU A 287 0.07 -1.30 -16.42
CA LEU A 287 1.35 -2.02 -16.33
C LEU A 287 1.19 -3.25 -15.43
N THR A 288 0.41 -4.21 -15.92
CA THR A 288 0.22 -5.51 -15.27
C THR A 288 0.53 -6.64 -16.24
N ASP A 289 1.45 -7.49 -15.85
CA ASP A 289 1.69 -8.79 -16.47
C ASP A 289 1.15 -9.89 -15.56
N PHE A 290 0.84 -11.03 -16.13
CA PHE A 290 0.45 -12.19 -15.34
C PHE A 290 0.90 -13.48 -16.03
N ALA A 291 1.32 -14.45 -15.23
CA ALA A 291 1.64 -15.80 -15.65
C ALA A 291 0.55 -16.74 -15.13
N ILE A 292 0.17 -17.71 -15.95
CA ILE A 292 -0.84 -18.70 -15.62
C ILE A 292 -0.19 -20.08 -15.74
N THR A 293 -0.40 -20.90 -14.72
CA THR A 293 0.04 -22.29 -14.67
C THR A 293 -1.14 -23.16 -14.33
N VAL A 294 -1.37 -24.20 -15.14
CA VAL A 294 -2.35 -25.26 -14.89
C VAL A 294 -1.65 -26.58 -14.99
N GLU A 295 -1.77 -27.34 -13.91
CA GLU A 295 -1.13 -28.63 -13.80
C GLU A 295 -2.06 -29.60 -13.08
N GLN A 296 -1.92 -30.87 -13.43
CA GLN A 296 -2.60 -31.95 -12.73
C GLN A 296 -1.65 -32.47 -11.64
N ARG A 297 -2.13 -32.49 -10.40
CA ARG A 297 -1.42 -33.05 -9.25
C ARG A 297 -2.13 -34.28 -8.73
N LEU A 298 -1.40 -35.13 -8.04
CA LEU A 298 -1.96 -36.26 -7.30
C LEU A 298 -2.15 -35.83 -5.84
N GLU A 299 -3.30 -36.17 -5.24
CA GLU A 299 -3.52 -35.95 -3.81
C GLU A 299 -2.63 -36.90 -3.01
N ASP A 300 -1.85 -36.33 -2.08
CA ASP A 300 -0.99 -37.12 -1.19
C ASP A 300 -1.86 -38.05 -0.35
N VAL A 301 -1.65 -39.37 -0.50
CA VAL A 301 -2.33 -40.36 0.31
C VAL A 301 -1.87 -40.19 1.75
N LYS A 302 -2.79 -39.82 2.65
CA LYS A 302 -2.48 -39.69 4.08
C LYS A 302 -1.98 -41.03 4.61
N GLU A 303 -0.78 -41.04 5.18
CA GLU A 303 -0.21 -42.24 5.81
C GLU A 303 -1.21 -42.83 6.83
N GLY A 304 -1.65 -44.06 6.59
CA GLY A 304 -2.58 -44.79 7.47
C GLY A 304 -4.02 -44.93 6.95
N CYS A 305 -4.39 -44.35 5.81
CA CYS A 305 -5.65 -44.64 5.13
C CYS A 305 -5.51 -45.85 4.21
N VAL A 306 -6.37 -46.87 4.39
CA VAL A 306 -6.33 -48.14 3.64
C VAL A 306 -6.81 -47.92 2.21
N GLU A 307 -5.92 -48.17 1.23
CA GLU A 307 -6.19 -48.41 -0.21
C GLU A 307 -7.04 -47.38 -1.00
N GLU A 308 -7.07 -46.10 -0.63
CA GLU A 308 -7.61 -45.09 -1.54
C GLU A 308 -6.59 -44.78 -2.65
N GLN A 309 -6.97 -45.00 -3.92
CA GLN A 309 -6.14 -44.61 -5.06
C GLN A 309 -5.94 -43.08 -5.06
N PRO A 310 -4.72 -42.59 -5.33
CA PRO A 310 -4.46 -41.16 -5.39
C PRO A 310 -5.37 -40.53 -6.45
N THR A 311 -6.20 -39.58 -6.03
CA THR A 311 -7.10 -38.87 -6.94
C THR A 311 -6.33 -37.72 -7.58
N ALA A 312 -6.31 -37.69 -8.90
CA ALA A 312 -5.73 -36.58 -9.65
C ALA A 312 -6.65 -35.35 -9.57
N PHE A 313 -6.09 -34.17 -9.39
CA PHE A 313 -6.83 -32.91 -9.36
C PHE A 313 -6.07 -31.80 -10.07
N TRP A 314 -6.80 -30.78 -10.53
CA TRP A 314 -6.21 -29.61 -11.18
C TRP A 314 -5.77 -28.56 -10.15
N LEU A 315 -4.55 -28.05 -10.32
CA LEU A 315 -4.06 -26.85 -9.64
C LEU A 315 -3.93 -25.73 -10.65
N ILE A 316 -4.67 -24.64 -10.44
CA ILE A 316 -4.64 -23.45 -11.31
C ILE A 316 -4.01 -22.32 -10.52
N SER A 317 -2.84 -21.85 -10.96
CA SER A 317 -2.12 -20.73 -10.36
C SER A 317 -2.07 -19.55 -11.32
N ILE A 318 -2.39 -18.36 -10.81
CA ILE A 318 -2.30 -17.10 -11.53
C ILE A 318 -1.42 -16.15 -10.73
N THR A 319 -0.25 -15.83 -11.25
CA THR A 319 0.69 -14.89 -10.64
C THR A 319 0.72 -13.60 -11.42
N SER A 320 0.22 -12.53 -10.83
CA SER A 320 0.17 -11.20 -11.44
C SER A 320 1.23 -10.28 -10.86
N TYR A 321 1.86 -9.48 -11.72
CA TYR A 321 2.89 -8.51 -11.39
C TYR A 321 2.41 -7.12 -11.81
N GLN A 322 2.27 -6.21 -10.85
CA GLN A 322 1.75 -4.86 -11.08
C GLN A 322 2.80 -3.82 -10.71
N ARG A 323 3.03 -2.85 -11.60
CA ARG A 323 3.83 -1.66 -11.31
C ARG A 323 2.91 -0.52 -10.87
N LEU A 324 3.08 -0.05 -9.63
CA LEU A 324 2.25 1.00 -9.02
C LEU A 324 2.85 2.40 -9.13
N GLY A 325 4.12 2.49 -9.54
CA GLY A 325 4.84 3.75 -9.73
C GLY A 325 5.57 4.24 -8.49
N SER A 326 5.88 5.53 -8.49
CA SER A 326 6.80 6.15 -7.52
C SER A 326 6.21 6.32 -6.11
N GLY A 327 4.89 6.16 -5.96
CA GLY A 327 4.18 6.42 -4.70
C GLY A 327 4.23 7.87 -4.23
N ARG A 328 4.59 8.82 -5.12
CA ARG A 328 4.76 10.23 -4.76
C ARG A 328 3.50 11.07 -4.90
N SER A 329 2.62 10.70 -5.83
CA SER A 329 1.32 11.35 -6.06
C SER A 329 0.19 10.31 -6.13
N PRO A 330 -0.98 10.56 -5.52
CA PRO A 330 -2.17 9.74 -5.74
C PRO A 330 -2.74 9.90 -7.16
N MET A 331 -2.28 10.91 -7.90
CA MET A 331 -2.60 11.15 -9.31
C MET A 331 -1.54 10.54 -10.26
N ASP A 332 -0.61 9.73 -9.73
CA ASP A 332 0.28 8.93 -10.56
C ASP A 332 -0.57 7.99 -11.42
N ILE A 333 -0.40 8.07 -12.74
CA ILE A 333 -1.22 7.33 -13.69
C ILE A 333 -1.10 5.82 -13.50
N GLN A 334 0.07 5.32 -13.04
CA GLN A 334 0.28 3.91 -12.77
C GLN A 334 -0.54 3.46 -11.55
N TRP A 335 -0.57 4.28 -10.50
CA TRP A 335 -1.41 4.06 -9.33
C TRP A 335 -2.91 4.13 -9.66
N GLU A 336 -3.33 5.12 -10.46
CA GLU A 336 -4.72 5.24 -10.88
C GLU A 336 -5.19 4.03 -11.69
N ALA A 337 -4.34 3.54 -12.61
CA ALA A 337 -4.66 2.41 -13.47
C ALA A 337 -4.62 1.05 -12.78
N PHE A 338 -4.00 0.94 -11.60
CA PHE A 338 -4.10 -0.25 -10.75
C PHE A 338 -5.52 -0.42 -10.18
N GLY A 339 -6.22 0.69 -9.95
CA GLY A 339 -7.56 0.72 -9.38
C GLY A 339 -8.69 0.26 -10.30
N ASN A 340 -9.92 0.52 -9.88
CA ASN A 340 -11.13 0.17 -10.63
C ASN A 340 -11.17 0.91 -11.99
N ALA A 341 -11.32 0.16 -13.09
CA ALA A 341 -11.40 0.65 -14.47
C ALA A 341 -12.52 1.66 -14.75
N MET A 342 -13.42 1.89 -13.79
CA MET A 342 -14.53 2.83 -13.93
C MET A 342 -14.13 4.29 -13.78
N THR A 343 -12.91 4.63 -13.33
CA THR A 343 -12.50 6.04 -13.30
C THR A 343 -12.17 6.56 -14.70
N ALA A 344 -12.56 7.81 -15.00
CA ALA A 344 -12.27 8.43 -16.29
C ALA A 344 -10.76 8.51 -16.57
N SER A 345 -9.93 8.63 -15.53
CA SER A 345 -8.47 8.62 -15.64
C SER A 345 -7.89 7.25 -16.00
N ALA A 346 -8.36 6.16 -15.37
CA ALA A 346 -7.90 4.80 -15.68
C ALA A 346 -8.17 4.41 -17.14
N ASN A 347 -9.25 4.93 -17.73
CA ASN A 347 -9.57 4.71 -19.15
C ASN A 347 -8.66 5.45 -20.13
N ARG A 348 -7.92 6.47 -19.67
CA ARG A 348 -6.97 7.23 -20.51
C ARG A 348 -5.59 6.57 -20.57
N MET A 349 -5.26 5.72 -19.59
CA MET A 349 -3.99 4.99 -19.65
C MET A 349 -4.10 3.89 -20.70
N GLN A 350 -3.23 3.97 -21.69
CA GLN A 350 -2.96 2.89 -22.61
C GLN A 350 -1.52 2.44 -22.38
N ARG A 351 -1.34 1.14 -22.17
CA ARG A 351 0.00 0.56 -22.05
C ARG A 351 0.73 0.83 -23.37
N ASP A 352 1.88 1.47 -23.27
CA ASP A 352 2.80 1.57 -24.39
C ASP A 352 3.40 0.18 -24.63
N MET A 353 2.89 -0.52 -25.64
CA MET A 353 3.31 -1.87 -25.97
C MET A 353 4.74 -1.92 -26.56
N SER A 354 5.29 -0.79 -26.99
CA SER A 354 6.67 -0.69 -27.46
C SER A 354 7.65 -0.57 -26.30
N ALA A 355 7.34 0.28 -25.32
CA ALA A 355 8.16 0.44 -24.11
C ALA A 355 7.97 -0.72 -23.11
N TYR A 356 6.76 -1.29 -23.05
CA TYR A 356 6.37 -2.36 -22.14
C TYR A 356 5.69 -3.50 -22.91
N PRO A 357 6.44 -4.30 -23.69
CA PRO A 357 5.89 -5.49 -24.33
C PRO A 357 5.37 -6.50 -23.29
N PRO A 358 4.57 -7.50 -23.68
CA PRO A 358 4.10 -8.52 -22.75
C PRO A 358 5.24 -9.19 -21.99
N GLY A 359 5.11 -9.34 -20.67
CA GLY A 359 6.13 -9.91 -19.80
C GLY A 359 7.22 -8.93 -19.32
N ALA A 360 7.25 -7.68 -19.80
CA ALA A 360 8.24 -6.68 -19.37
C ALA A 360 8.18 -6.35 -17.85
N VAL A 361 6.97 -6.23 -17.29
CA VAL A 361 6.75 -5.97 -15.86
C VAL A 361 7.17 -7.18 -15.02
N LYS A 362 6.88 -8.40 -15.49
CA LYS A 362 7.39 -9.64 -14.85
C LYS A 362 8.91 -9.71 -14.90
N ALA A 363 9.53 -9.42 -16.05
CA ALA A 363 10.99 -9.43 -16.20
C ALA A 363 11.64 -8.40 -15.27
N MET A 364 11.10 -7.18 -15.16
CA MET A 364 11.55 -6.19 -14.18
C MET A 364 11.34 -6.65 -12.74
N TRP A 365 10.28 -7.44 -12.47
CA TRP A 365 10.08 -8.11 -11.18
C TRP A 365 11.08 -9.25 -10.95
N GLU A 366 11.66 -9.87 -11.97
CA GLU A 366 12.59 -11.00 -11.76
C GLU A 366 14.04 -10.54 -11.73
N SER A 367 14.36 -9.44 -12.40
CA SER A 367 15.74 -8.94 -12.57
C SER A 367 16.36 -8.28 -11.33
N HIS A 368 15.60 -8.07 -10.26
CA HIS A 368 16.15 -7.48 -9.04
C HIS A 368 16.50 -8.62 -8.11
N GLU A 369 17.79 -8.86 -7.97
CA GLU A 369 18.31 -9.65 -6.87
C GLU A 369 18.05 -8.89 -5.56
N PRO A 370 17.66 -9.58 -4.48
CA PRO A 370 17.48 -8.93 -3.19
C PRO A 370 18.80 -8.27 -2.77
N GLU A 371 18.82 -6.95 -2.66
CA GLU A 371 19.94 -6.23 -2.02
C GLU A 371 20.04 -6.73 -0.57
N HIS A 372 21.13 -7.47 -0.29
CA HIS A 372 21.39 -8.12 1.00
C HIS A 372 21.82 -7.15 2.10
#